data_AF-A0A7S3LJ65-F1
#
_entry.id   AF-A0A7S3LJ65-F1
#
_cell.length_a   1.000
_cell.length_b   1.000
_cell.length_c   1.000
_cell.angle_alpha   90.00
_cell.angle_beta   90.00
_cell.angle_gamma   90.00
#
_symmetry.space_group_name_H-M   'P 1'
#
loop_
_entity.id
_entity.type
_entity.pdbx_description
1 polymer ?
#
loop_
_entity_poly.entity_id
_entity_poly.type
_entity_poly.pdbx_seq_one_letter_code
_entity_poly.pdbx_strand_id
1 'polypeptide(L)'
;MEKQEISKTGENGKNLEAIQKKRAQVRNHSKRTRARKRKEEKIDKALKKAQRVKNGSAEAKRIAAPRFPAIELINDPQGFAERLFKRLKSSTESFEMRLAMMNLISRVLGFHKLLLLPFFSFLQRYLQPHQRSVTSVLAFLIQASHDLVPVEEVEPMVKLIANNFVNDRSGSEVMAVGLNSIRELVMRIPLLTAGDGMQDLVNDLIQYRRYRRDKSVVMAARGLLNFIRETNPTILARKERGKFHNESAKPLEYGQAKVFDGVEGAELLAVYEAAKEKDDIEVGSLEKENEGDEEEQGDLERVDKVRILTDEDFRRIRKIKERQEREKLNPRARRKRKPTTSEITENALVKKLKQANEINNEPLEDEEEEEEEEEEDSVGVISDLEDDSSGEDKGRSNDGAVNPHDLEGHVKQQRRELADRLRSVYAGREGSHKLANKRLGGTNNLEKTKAKNYLMVRHSKRVREKQFASLRQQQYHLKKHIKNLEKKKKTVQRIRRRTNKAAQ
;
A
#
# COMPACT_ATOMS: atom_id res chain seq x y z
N MET A 1 0.09 -0.36 -33.78
CA MET A 1 0.41 -0.50 -32.35
C MET A 1 1.85 -0.11 -32.02
N GLU A 2 2.84 -0.46 -32.83
CA GLU A 2 4.26 -0.14 -32.57
C GLU A 2 4.56 1.38 -32.40
N LYS A 3 3.90 2.26 -33.17
CA LYS A 3 4.09 3.72 -33.06
C LYS A 3 3.49 4.36 -31.80
N GLN A 4 2.46 3.76 -31.19
CA GLN A 4 1.84 4.24 -29.94
C GLN A 4 2.58 3.76 -28.68
N GLU A 5 3.39 2.71 -28.77
CA GLU A 5 4.22 2.23 -27.65
C GLU A 5 5.56 2.98 -27.57
N ILE A 6 6.08 3.43 -28.71
CA ILE A 6 7.29 4.27 -28.78
C ILE A 6 7.03 5.65 -28.12
N SER A 7 5.82 6.20 -28.19
CA SER A 7 5.48 7.46 -27.51
C SER A 7 5.40 7.30 -25.99
N LYS A 8 4.77 6.24 -25.48
CA LYS A 8 4.66 5.94 -24.03
C LYS A 8 6.00 5.66 -23.37
N THR A 9 6.96 5.08 -24.10
CA THR A 9 8.33 4.86 -23.59
C THR A 9 9.14 6.16 -23.54
N GLY A 10 8.91 7.09 -24.46
CA GLY A 10 9.48 8.43 -24.45
C GLY A 10 9.00 9.30 -23.29
N GLU A 11 7.71 9.24 -22.93
CA GLU A 11 7.13 10.00 -21.82
C GLU A 11 7.65 9.54 -20.44
N ASN A 12 7.80 8.23 -20.26
CA ASN A 12 8.37 7.66 -19.04
C ASN A 12 9.86 8.04 -18.85
N GLY A 13 10.61 8.18 -19.95
CA GLY A 13 11.98 8.70 -19.93
C GLY A 13 12.05 10.17 -19.49
N LYS A 14 11.19 11.02 -20.07
CA LYS A 14 11.08 12.45 -19.72
C LYS A 14 10.70 12.66 -18.25
N ASN A 15 9.82 11.82 -17.71
CA ASN A 15 9.44 11.85 -16.29
C ASN A 15 10.61 11.47 -15.36
N LEU A 16 11.44 10.49 -15.74
CA LEU A 16 12.60 10.09 -14.95
C LEU A 16 13.65 11.22 -14.87
N GLU A 17 13.91 11.88 -15.99
CA GLU A 17 14.81 13.03 -16.07
C GLU A 17 14.31 14.23 -15.26
N ALA A 18 13.00 14.52 -15.32
CA ALA A 18 12.39 15.59 -14.53
C ALA A 18 12.54 15.35 -13.01
N ILE A 19 12.36 14.10 -12.55
CA ILE A 19 12.54 13.74 -11.14
C ILE A 19 14.02 13.82 -10.73
N GLN A 20 14.94 13.43 -11.61
CA GLN A 20 16.39 13.57 -11.36
C GLN A 20 16.82 15.04 -11.28
N LYS A 21 16.30 15.91 -12.14
CA LYS A 21 16.52 17.37 -12.08
C LYS A 21 16.00 17.97 -10.77
N LYS A 22 14.79 17.59 -10.34
CA LYS A 22 14.22 17.99 -9.03
C LYS A 22 15.08 17.52 -7.85
N ARG A 23 15.64 16.31 -7.91
CA ARG A 23 16.59 15.80 -6.90
C ARG A 23 17.86 16.65 -6.82
N ALA A 24 18.43 17.00 -7.97
CA ALA A 24 19.64 17.83 -8.04
C ALA A 24 19.41 19.23 -7.45
N GLN A 25 18.27 19.88 -7.77
CA GLN A 25 17.91 21.18 -7.21
C GLN A 25 17.77 21.17 -5.69
N VAL A 26 17.16 20.11 -5.12
CA VAL A 26 17.02 19.98 -3.66
C VAL A 26 18.38 19.76 -2.97
N ARG A 27 19.32 19.07 -3.62
CA ARG A 27 20.68 18.81 -3.11
C ARG A 27 21.63 19.99 -3.20
N ASN A 28 21.49 20.85 -4.22
CA ASN A 28 22.39 21.97 -4.47
C ASN A 28 22.19 23.15 -3.51
N HIS A 29 21.21 23.08 -2.60
CA HIS A 29 20.96 24.15 -1.66
C HIS A 29 21.74 23.97 -0.33
N SER A 30 22.44 25.02 0.09
CA SER A 30 23.42 25.03 1.20
C SER A 30 22.89 24.59 2.58
N LYS A 31 21.61 24.83 2.90
CA LYS A 31 21.02 24.54 4.22
C LYS A 31 20.11 23.29 4.23
N ARG A 32 20.53 22.25 4.95
CA ARG A 32 19.77 20.99 5.19
C ARG A 32 18.83 21.11 6.40
N THR A 33 17.59 21.52 6.14
CA THR A 33 16.52 21.57 7.16
C THR A 33 15.73 20.25 7.24
N ARG A 34 15.03 19.98 8.36
CA ARG A 34 14.22 18.76 8.57
C ARG A 34 13.13 18.58 7.50
N ALA A 35 12.51 19.67 7.05
CA ALA A 35 11.52 19.66 5.98
C ALA A 35 12.12 19.27 4.62
N ARG A 36 13.35 19.70 4.31
CA ARG A 36 14.05 19.31 3.07
C ARG A 36 14.51 17.87 3.08
N LYS A 37 14.96 17.35 4.22
CA LYS A 37 15.29 15.94 4.37
C LYS A 37 14.09 15.05 4.02
N ARG A 38 12.88 15.41 4.50
CA ARG A 38 11.62 14.73 4.13
C ARG A 38 11.31 14.84 2.62
N LYS A 39 11.60 15.99 1.98
CA LYS A 39 11.43 16.16 0.52
C LYS A 39 12.44 15.30 -0.28
N GLU A 40 13.70 15.24 0.14
CA GLU A 40 14.73 14.38 -0.48
C GLU A 40 14.35 12.90 -0.34
N GLU A 41 13.87 12.47 0.83
CA GLU A 41 13.39 11.09 1.06
C GLU A 41 12.20 10.73 0.15
N LYS A 42 11.23 11.65 -0.05
CA LYS A 42 10.11 11.45 -0.98
C LYS A 42 10.57 11.33 -2.44
N ILE A 43 11.50 12.19 -2.88
CA ILE A 43 12.05 12.16 -4.24
C ILE A 43 12.88 10.88 -4.47
N ASP A 44 13.65 10.45 -3.46
CA ASP A 44 14.42 9.20 -3.53
C ASP A 44 13.52 7.95 -3.55
N LYS A 45 12.40 7.95 -2.81
CA LYS A 45 11.36 6.90 -2.89
C LYS A 45 10.75 6.86 -4.31
N ALA A 46 10.41 8.02 -4.89
CA ALA A 46 9.87 8.12 -6.25
C ALA A 46 10.86 7.65 -7.34
N LEU A 47 12.14 8.00 -7.23
CA LEU A 47 13.18 7.53 -8.15
C LEU A 47 13.39 6.01 -8.08
N LYS A 48 13.39 5.44 -6.87
CA LYS A 48 13.47 3.98 -6.69
C LYS A 48 12.27 3.28 -7.32
N LYS A 49 11.05 3.82 -7.17
CA LYS A 49 9.84 3.29 -7.81
C LYS A 49 9.98 3.34 -9.34
N ALA A 50 10.36 4.49 -9.89
CA ALA A 50 10.51 4.65 -11.34
C ALA A 50 11.64 3.79 -11.94
N GLN A 51 12.75 3.61 -11.23
CA GLN A 51 13.83 2.69 -11.62
C GLN A 51 13.42 1.22 -11.53
N ARG A 52 12.63 0.84 -10.51
CA ARG A 52 12.05 -0.50 -10.39
C ARG A 52 11.05 -0.78 -11.50
N VAL A 53 10.22 0.18 -11.89
CA VAL A 53 9.33 0.04 -13.05
C VAL A 53 10.13 -0.09 -14.33
N LYS A 54 11.24 0.65 -14.50
CA LYS A 54 12.09 0.52 -15.69
C LYS A 54 12.80 -0.85 -15.76
N ASN A 55 13.39 -1.31 -14.65
CA ASN A 55 14.08 -2.60 -14.59
C ASN A 55 13.08 -3.77 -14.62
N GLY A 56 11.99 -3.64 -13.87
CA GLY A 56 10.85 -4.52 -13.88
C GLY A 56 10.16 -4.53 -15.23
N SER A 57 10.18 -3.45 -16.03
CA SER A 57 9.62 -3.48 -17.39
C SER A 57 10.46 -4.31 -18.35
N ALA A 58 11.76 -4.52 -18.10
CA ALA A 58 12.59 -5.39 -18.94
C ALA A 58 12.40 -6.87 -18.59
N GLU A 59 12.19 -7.18 -17.31
CA GLU A 59 11.90 -8.54 -16.83
C GLU A 59 10.42 -8.90 -17.07
N ALA A 60 9.50 -7.96 -16.83
CA ALA A 60 8.10 -8.03 -17.22
C ALA A 60 7.94 -8.01 -18.74
N LYS A 61 8.77 -7.34 -19.54
CA LYS A 61 8.77 -7.52 -21.01
C LYS A 61 9.27 -8.89 -21.45
N ARG A 62 10.03 -9.62 -20.62
CA ARG A 62 10.43 -11.01 -20.90
C ARG A 62 9.36 -12.02 -20.45
N ILE A 63 8.63 -11.72 -19.38
CA ILE A 63 7.50 -12.51 -18.89
C ILE A 63 6.21 -12.22 -19.70
N ALA A 64 6.02 -10.97 -20.11
CA ALA A 64 4.97 -10.46 -21.00
C ALA A 64 5.44 -10.32 -22.45
N ALA A 65 6.63 -10.84 -22.79
CA ALA A 65 6.89 -11.20 -24.17
C ALA A 65 5.81 -12.23 -24.52
N PRO A 66 5.03 -12.03 -25.58
CA PRO A 66 4.02 -12.99 -25.96
C PRO A 66 4.75 -14.31 -26.20
N ARG A 67 4.61 -15.26 -25.27
CA ARG A 67 4.84 -16.65 -25.60
C ARG A 67 3.73 -16.93 -26.59
N PHE A 68 4.01 -16.73 -27.89
CA PHE A 68 3.12 -17.00 -29.03
C PHE A 68 2.03 -17.99 -28.60
N PRO A 69 0.82 -17.51 -28.23
CA PRO A 69 -0.08 -18.35 -27.48
C PRO A 69 -0.58 -19.36 -28.49
N ALA A 70 -0.22 -20.63 -28.33
CA ALA A 70 -0.80 -21.70 -29.14
C ALA A 70 -2.34 -21.65 -29.12
N ILE A 71 -2.92 -20.96 -28.12
CA ILE A 71 -4.33 -20.63 -27.98
C ILE A 71 -4.82 -19.64 -29.05
N GLU A 72 -4.06 -18.60 -29.40
CA GLU A 72 -4.44 -17.61 -30.42
C GLU A 72 -4.46 -18.23 -31.82
N LEU A 73 -3.53 -19.15 -32.09
CA LEU A 73 -3.35 -19.83 -33.38
C LEU A 73 -4.26 -21.07 -33.55
N ILE A 74 -5.29 -21.24 -32.72
CA ILE A 74 -6.24 -22.35 -32.86
C ILE A 74 -7.13 -22.09 -34.09
N ASN A 75 -7.21 -23.09 -34.98
CA ASN A 75 -7.97 -23.00 -36.23
C ASN A 75 -9.50 -22.98 -36.01
N ASP A 76 -10.01 -23.79 -35.08
CA ASP A 76 -11.43 -23.82 -34.68
C ASP A 76 -11.54 -23.75 -33.13
N PRO A 77 -11.51 -22.55 -32.55
CA PRO A 77 -11.50 -22.39 -31.09
C PRO A 77 -12.84 -22.77 -30.45
N GLN A 78 -13.96 -22.54 -31.14
CA GLN A 78 -15.30 -22.90 -30.66
C GLN A 78 -15.46 -24.42 -30.61
N GLY A 79 -15.22 -25.12 -31.72
CA GLY A 79 -15.36 -26.58 -31.77
C GLY A 79 -14.35 -27.28 -30.86
N PHE A 80 -13.15 -26.71 -30.68
CA PHE A 80 -12.18 -27.19 -29.70
C PHE A 80 -12.72 -27.10 -28.26
N ALA A 81 -13.26 -25.95 -27.86
CA ALA A 81 -13.80 -25.74 -26.52
C ALA A 81 -15.01 -26.66 -26.23
N GLU A 82 -15.92 -26.82 -27.18
CA GLU A 82 -17.10 -27.70 -27.04
C GLU A 82 -16.72 -29.18 -26.90
N ARG A 83 -15.79 -29.66 -27.74
CA ARG A 83 -15.30 -31.06 -27.67
C ARG A 83 -14.59 -31.32 -26.35
N LEU A 84 -13.76 -30.38 -25.91
CA LEU A 84 -13.05 -30.48 -24.63
C LEU A 84 -14.03 -30.46 -23.46
N PHE A 85 -15.07 -29.62 -23.51
CA PHE A 85 -16.10 -29.56 -22.48
C PHE A 85 -16.96 -30.83 -22.43
N LYS A 86 -17.30 -31.42 -23.58
CA LYS A 86 -17.98 -32.73 -23.65
C LYS A 86 -17.15 -33.82 -22.98
N ARG A 87 -15.83 -33.84 -23.25
CA ARG A 87 -14.88 -34.76 -22.59
C ARG A 87 -14.79 -34.49 -21.08
N LEU A 88 -14.77 -33.23 -20.65
CA LEU A 88 -14.76 -32.86 -19.24
C LEU A 88 -16.01 -33.39 -18.51
N LYS A 89 -17.20 -33.23 -19.10
CA LYS A 89 -18.47 -33.74 -18.54
C LYS A 89 -18.48 -35.26 -18.37
N SER A 90 -17.94 -36.00 -19.34
CA SER A 90 -17.89 -37.47 -19.28
C SER A 90 -16.69 -38.02 -18.50
N SER A 91 -15.69 -37.19 -18.20
CA SER A 91 -14.45 -37.65 -17.57
C SER A 91 -14.66 -38.03 -16.09
N THR A 92 -14.16 -39.21 -15.73
CA THR A 92 -14.05 -39.70 -14.34
C THR A 92 -12.65 -39.46 -13.75
N GLU A 93 -11.85 -38.65 -14.43
CA GLU A 93 -10.44 -38.37 -14.09
C GLU A 93 -10.28 -37.69 -12.72
N SER A 94 -9.04 -37.72 -12.23
CA SER A 94 -8.65 -37.02 -11.00
C SER A 94 -9.07 -35.55 -11.05
N PHE A 95 -9.42 -34.99 -9.88
CA PHE A 95 -9.91 -33.61 -9.81
C PHE A 95 -8.88 -32.59 -10.32
N GLU A 96 -7.59 -32.87 -10.15
CA GLU A 96 -6.50 -32.02 -10.66
C GLU A 96 -6.47 -31.97 -12.19
N MET A 97 -6.72 -33.10 -12.86
CA MET A 97 -6.83 -33.14 -14.32
C MET A 97 -8.08 -32.39 -14.81
N ARG A 98 -9.20 -32.52 -14.07
CA ARG A 98 -10.42 -31.75 -14.37
C ARG A 98 -10.20 -30.25 -14.21
N LEU A 99 -9.49 -29.81 -13.17
CA LEU A 99 -9.08 -28.41 -13.01
C LEU A 99 -8.21 -27.92 -14.16
N ALA A 100 -7.27 -28.74 -14.63
CA ALA A 100 -6.43 -28.39 -15.79
C ALA A 100 -7.26 -28.23 -17.08
N MET A 101 -8.23 -29.12 -17.31
CA MET A 101 -9.17 -28.99 -18.43
C MET A 101 -10.04 -27.73 -18.31
N MET A 102 -10.58 -27.42 -17.12
CA MET A 102 -11.34 -26.19 -16.86
C MET A 102 -10.51 -24.93 -17.09
N ASN A 103 -9.24 -24.93 -16.68
CA ASN A 103 -8.29 -23.84 -16.90
C ASN A 103 -8.05 -23.59 -18.40
N LEU A 104 -7.90 -24.67 -19.19
CA LEU A 104 -7.73 -24.54 -20.62
C LEU A 104 -8.99 -24.02 -21.31
N ILE A 105 -10.17 -24.55 -20.95
CA ILE A 105 -11.45 -24.07 -21.50
C ILE A 105 -11.65 -22.59 -21.19
N SER A 106 -11.51 -22.19 -19.92
CA SER A 106 -11.70 -20.79 -19.51
C SER A 106 -10.75 -19.83 -20.23
N ARG A 107 -9.48 -20.22 -20.45
CA ARG A 107 -8.51 -19.46 -21.26
C ARG A 107 -8.98 -19.25 -22.70
N VAL A 108 -9.43 -20.30 -23.36
CA VAL A 108 -9.89 -20.25 -24.75
C VAL A 108 -11.16 -19.39 -24.85
N LEU A 109 -12.11 -19.57 -23.92
CA LEU A 109 -13.36 -18.78 -23.88
C LEU A 109 -13.11 -17.28 -23.72
N GLY A 110 -12.27 -16.89 -22.77
CA GLY A 110 -11.98 -15.49 -22.48
C GLY A 110 -11.18 -14.78 -23.58
N PHE A 111 -10.24 -15.49 -24.22
CA PHE A 111 -9.38 -14.91 -25.25
C PHE A 111 -10.12 -14.73 -26.58
N HIS A 112 -10.86 -15.77 -27.03
CA HIS A 112 -11.61 -15.74 -28.29
C HIS A 112 -13.04 -15.21 -28.15
N LYS A 113 -13.44 -14.75 -26.95
CA LYS A 113 -14.79 -14.25 -26.63
C LYS A 113 -15.90 -15.22 -27.09
N LEU A 114 -15.78 -16.49 -26.70
CA LEU A 114 -16.66 -17.57 -27.13
C LEU A 114 -17.85 -17.76 -26.19
N LEU A 115 -19.02 -18.08 -26.77
CA LEU A 115 -20.25 -18.33 -26.01
C LEU A 115 -20.42 -19.84 -25.75
N LEU A 116 -20.01 -20.29 -24.56
CA LEU A 116 -20.25 -21.65 -24.07
C LEU A 116 -21.06 -21.62 -22.78
N LEU A 117 -22.34 -21.24 -22.86
CA LEU A 117 -23.22 -21.06 -21.70
C LEU A 117 -23.29 -22.28 -20.75
N PRO A 118 -23.36 -23.54 -21.25
CA PRO A 118 -23.41 -24.72 -20.38
C PRO A 118 -22.19 -24.88 -19.46
N PHE A 119 -21.07 -24.21 -19.76
CA PHE A 119 -19.88 -24.21 -18.91
C PHE A 119 -20.13 -23.50 -17.58
N PHE A 120 -20.90 -22.40 -17.57
CA PHE A 120 -21.24 -21.66 -16.36
C PHE A 120 -22.12 -22.49 -15.43
N SER A 121 -23.16 -23.15 -15.96
CA SER A 121 -23.99 -24.06 -15.17
C SER A 121 -23.19 -25.25 -14.61
N PHE A 122 -22.19 -25.73 -15.35
CA PHE A 122 -21.28 -26.77 -14.85
C PHE A 122 -20.39 -26.28 -13.70
N LEU A 123 -19.89 -25.05 -13.77
CA LEU A 123 -19.08 -24.44 -12.70
C LEU A 123 -19.89 -24.22 -11.42
N GLN A 124 -21.20 -23.99 -11.52
CA GLN A 124 -22.09 -23.78 -10.37
C GLN A 124 -21.95 -24.85 -9.27
N ARG A 125 -21.77 -26.13 -9.67
CA ARG A 125 -21.58 -27.25 -8.74
C ARG A 125 -20.31 -27.14 -7.89
N TYR A 126 -19.29 -26.44 -8.38
CA TYR A 126 -17.98 -26.31 -7.75
C TYR A 126 -17.82 -25.01 -6.95
N LEU A 127 -18.81 -24.10 -6.97
CA LEU A 127 -18.82 -22.83 -6.24
C LEU A 127 -19.23 -22.98 -4.77
N GLN A 128 -18.54 -23.86 -4.05
CA GLN A 128 -18.71 -24.07 -2.61
C GLN A 128 -17.40 -23.82 -1.88
N PRO A 129 -17.38 -23.15 -0.71
CA PRO A 129 -16.14 -22.79 -0.01
C PRO A 129 -15.37 -24.00 0.53
N HIS A 130 -16.05 -25.13 0.79
CA HIS A 130 -15.42 -26.36 1.28
C HIS A 130 -14.67 -27.12 0.17
N GLN A 131 -14.97 -26.84 -1.09
CA GLN A 131 -14.38 -27.58 -2.20
C GLN A 131 -12.86 -27.32 -2.28
N ARG A 132 -12.09 -28.32 -2.74
CA ARG A 132 -10.64 -28.16 -2.89
C ARG A 132 -10.31 -27.18 -4.03
N SER A 133 -9.33 -26.30 -3.80
CA SER A 133 -8.81 -25.35 -4.82
C SER A 133 -9.90 -24.48 -5.47
N VAL A 134 -10.87 -24.04 -4.68
CA VAL A 134 -12.00 -23.21 -5.13
C VAL A 134 -11.58 -21.86 -5.68
N THR A 135 -10.49 -21.28 -5.16
CA THR A 135 -9.89 -20.06 -5.69
C THR A 135 -9.52 -20.21 -7.17
N SER A 136 -9.05 -21.40 -7.59
CA SER A 136 -8.78 -21.70 -8.99
C SER A 136 -10.06 -21.77 -9.82
N VAL A 137 -11.11 -22.40 -9.29
CA VAL A 137 -12.42 -22.48 -9.97
C VAL A 137 -13.02 -21.10 -10.17
N LEU A 138 -12.97 -20.24 -9.14
CA LEU A 138 -13.39 -18.83 -9.23
C LEU A 138 -12.57 -18.05 -10.26
N ALA A 139 -11.25 -18.25 -10.29
CA ALA A 139 -10.40 -17.64 -11.31
C ALA A 139 -10.78 -18.09 -12.72
N PHE A 140 -11.14 -19.36 -12.94
CA PHE A 140 -11.59 -19.86 -14.23
C PHE A 140 -12.95 -19.28 -14.64
N LEU A 141 -13.87 -19.10 -13.68
CA LEU A 141 -15.14 -18.42 -13.92
C LEU A 141 -14.92 -16.97 -14.39
N ILE A 142 -14.09 -16.23 -13.66
CA ILE A 142 -13.73 -14.85 -14.00
C ILE A 142 -13.05 -14.80 -15.36
N GLN A 143 -12.13 -15.73 -15.63
CA GLN A 143 -11.41 -15.77 -16.89
C GLN A 143 -12.31 -16.05 -18.10
N ALA A 144 -13.30 -16.94 -17.96
CA ALA A 144 -14.28 -17.25 -19.00
C ALA A 144 -15.30 -16.12 -19.22
N SER A 145 -15.52 -15.28 -18.20
CA SER A 145 -16.45 -14.15 -18.26
C SER A 145 -15.88 -13.02 -19.12
N HIS A 146 -16.66 -12.54 -20.08
CA HIS A 146 -16.31 -11.48 -21.03
C HIS A 146 -17.57 -10.69 -21.42
N ASP A 147 -17.38 -9.53 -22.05
CA ASP A 147 -18.43 -8.53 -22.34
C ASP A 147 -19.66 -9.07 -23.10
N LEU A 148 -19.50 -10.16 -23.86
CA LEU A 148 -20.56 -10.77 -24.69
C LEU A 148 -21.32 -11.90 -23.98
N VAL A 149 -21.00 -12.23 -22.72
CA VAL A 149 -21.77 -13.23 -21.98
C VAL A 149 -23.07 -12.59 -21.49
N PRO A 150 -24.24 -13.22 -21.69
CA PRO A 150 -25.50 -12.71 -21.17
C PRO A 150 -25.48 -12.67 -19.64
N VAL A 151 -26.08 -11.61 -19.08
CA VAL A 151 -26.10 -11.36 -17.62
C VAL A 151 -26.88 -12.45 -16.87
N GLU A 152 -27.92 -12.99 -17.49
CA GLU A 152 -28.81 -14.03 -16.91
C GLU A 152 -28.05 -15.29 -16.44
N GLU A 153 -26.95 -15.65 -17.10
CA GLU A 153 -26.14 -16.81 -16.73
C GLU A 153 -25.13 -16.50 -15.61
N VAL A 154 -24.65 -15.26 -15.54
CA VAL A 154 -23.61 -14.82 -14.59
C VAL A 154 -24.22 -14.38 -13.26
N GLU A 155 -25.40 -13.75 -13.29
CA GLU A 155 -26.13 -13.29 -12.11
C GLU A 155 -26.39 -14.40 -11.07
N PRO A 156 -26.91 -15.60 -11.41
CA PRO A 156 -27.08 -16.67 -10.45
C PRO A 156 -25.73 -17.16 -9.88
N MET A 157 -24.64 -17.08 -10.64
CA MET A 157 -23.31 -17.41 -10.11
C MET A 157 -22.86 -16.40 -9.06
N VAL A 158 -23.10 -15.11 -9.30
CA VAL A 158 -22.73 -14.04 -8.36
C VAL A 158 -23.55 -14.13 -7.08
N LYS A 159 -24.86 -14.36 -7.20
CA LYS A 159 -25.75 -14.62 -6.06
C LYS A 159 -25.29 -15.85 -5.26
N LEU A 160 -24.90 -16.93 -5.95
CA LEU A 160 -24.35 -18.13 -5.30
C LEU A 160 -23.04 -17.86 -4.57
N ILE A 161 -22.12 -17.09 -5.16
CA ILE A 161 -20.86 -16.70 -4.52
C ILE A 161 -21.14 -15.86 -3.28
N ALA A 162 -22.04 -14.87 -3.36
CA ALA A 162 -22.38 -14.05 -2.21
C ALA A 162 -22.97 -14.89 -1.06
N ASN A 163 -23.95 -15.76 -1.35
CA ASN A 163 -24.60 -16.58 -0.33
C ASN A 163 -23.65 -17.59 0.34
N ASN A 164 -22.76 -18.21 -0.45
CA ASN A 164 -21.88 -19.27 0.06
C ASN A 164 -20.59 -18.73 0.70
N PHE A 165 -20.02 -17.63 0.17
CA PHE A 165 -18.70 -17.11 0.58
C PHE A 165 -18.78 -15.89 1.47
N VAL A 166 -19.83 -15.07 1.37
CA VAL A 166 -19.99 -13.83 2.12
C VAL A 166 -21.14 -13.99 3.11
N ASN A 167 -20.95 -14.89 4.07
CA ASN A 167 -21.88 -15.12 5.17
C ASN A 167 -21.18 -14.99 6.52
N ASP A 168 -21.92 -14.75 7.60
CA ASP A 168 -21.33 -14.52 8.93
C ASP A 168 -20.57 -15.72 9.50
N ARG A 169 -20.85 -16.93 8.97
CA ARG A 169 -20.20 -18.18 9.36
C ARG A 169 -18.85 -18.40 8.66
N SER A 170 -18.66 -17.79 7.50
CA SER A 170 -17.47 -17.99 6.68
C SER A 170 -16.24 -17.30 7.29
N GLY A 171 -15.07 -17.93 7.11
CA GLY A 171 -13.81 -17.34 7.53
C GLY A 171 -13.49 -16.07 6.74
N SER A 172 -12.76 -15.14 7.34
CA SER A 172 -12.44 -13.85 6.69
C SER A 172 -11.61 -13.97 5.41
N GLU A 173 -10.83 -15.04 5.28
CA GLU A 173 -10.12 -15.38 4.05
C GLU A 173 -11.10 -15.72 2.91
N VAL A 174 -12.11 -16.53 3.22
CA VAL A 174 -13.15 -16.94 2.27
C VAL A 174 -14.02 -15.76 1.86
N MET A 175 -14.41 -14.91 2.82
CA MET A 175 -15.15 -13.68 2.54
C MET A 175 -14.36 -12.72 1.63
N ALA A 176 -13.06 -12.56 1.89
CA ALA A 176 -12.20 -11.71 1.06
C ALA A 176 -12.10 -12.26 -0.39
N VAL A 177 -11.95 -13.59 -0.54
CA VAL A 177 -11.95 -14.25 -1.86
C VAL A 177 -13.29 -14.05 -2.58
N GLY A 178 -14.42 -14.20 -1.88
CA GLY A 178 -15.76 -13.98 -2.45
C GLY A 178 -15.94 -12.55 -2.95
N LEU A 179 -15.65 -11.55 -2.12
CA LEU A 179 -15.75 -10.13 -2.48
C LEU A 179 -14.81 -9.74 -3.64
N ASN A 180 -13.56 -10.23 -3.62
CA ASN A 180 -12.62 -9.99 -4.72
C ASN A 180 -13.10 -10.65 -6.03
N SER A 181 -13.66 -11.86 -5.95
CA SER A 181 -14.18 -12.57 -7.13
C SER A 181 -15.36 -11.83 -7.76
N ILE A 182 -16.30 -11.33 -6.93
CA ILE A 182 -17.42 -10.50 -7.41
C ILE A 182 -16.90 -9.21 -8.04
N ARG A 183 -15.92 -8.54 -7.43
CA ARG A 183 -15.29 -7.35 -8.02
C ARG A 183 -14.71 -7.64 -9.40
N GLU A 184 -13.96 -8.72 -9.55
CA GLU A 184 -13.34 -9.06 -10.85
C GLU A 184 -14.38 -9.48 -11.91
N LEU A 185 -15.48 -10.13 -11.51
CA LEU A 185 -16.60 -10.42 -12.42
C LEU A 185 -17.26 -9.13 -12.91
N VAL A 186 -17.60 -8.24 -11.98
CA VAL A 186 -18.20 -6.93 -12.28
C VAL A 186 -17.25 -6.05 -13.10
N MET A 187 -15.94 -6.25 -12.95
CA MET A 187 -14.92 -5.58 -13.75
C MET A 187 -14.86 -6.06 -15.21
N ARG A 188 -15.21 -7.31 -15.46
CA ARG A 188 -15.27 -7.88 -16.82
C ARG A 188 -16.60 -7.67 -17.48
N ILE A 189 -17.69 -7.70 -16.71
CA ILE A 189 -19.05 -7.49 -17.19
C ILE A 189 -19.67 -6.37 -16.35
N PRO A 190 -19.42 -5.09 -16.68
CA PRO A 190 -20.00 -3.96 -15.95
C PRO A 190 -21.54 -3.94 -15.96
N LEU A 191 -22.13 -4.51 -17.02
CA LEU A 191 -23.58 -4.63 -17.18
C LEU A 191 -24.25 -5.45 -16.07
N LEU A 192 -23.49 -6.34 -15.40
CA LEU A 192 -23.96 -7.13 -14.27
C LEU A 192 -24.53 -6.26 -13.13
N THR A 193 -24.06 -5.02 -13.01
CA THR A 193 -24.53 -4.08 -11.99
C THR A 193 -25.97 -3.62 -12.23
N ALA A 194 -26.43 -3.58 -13.49
CA ALA A 194 -27.76 -3.12 -13.85
C ALA A 194 -28.85 -4.22 -13.75
N GLY A 195 -28.49 -5.46 -13.39
CA GLY A 195 -29.43 -6.59 -13.29
C GLY A 195 -30.38 -6.50 -12.10
N ASP A 196 -31.52 -7.18 -12.20
CA ASP A 196 -32.58 -7.16 -11.20
C ASP A 196 -32.15 -7.78 -9.86
N GLY A 197 -32.28 -7.00 -8.77
CA GLY A 197 -31.88 -7.41 -7.43
C GLY A 197 -30.36 -7.44 -7.17
N MET A 198 -29.54 -7.10 -8.17
CA MET A 198 -28.09 -6.93 -7.97
C MET A 198 -27.75 -5.64 -7.22
N GLN A 199 -28.59 -4.61 -7.32
CA GLN A 199 -28.42 -3.36 -6.58
C GLN A 199 -28.44 -3.57 -5.07
N ASP A 200 -29.42 -4.32 -4.56
CA ASP A 200 -29.56 -4.61 -3.13
C ASP A 200 -28.38 -5.47 -2.65
N LEU A 201 -28.03 -6.50 -3.42
CA LEU A 201 -26.88 -7.34 -3.14
C LEU A 201 -25.58 -6.53 -3.05
N VAL A 202 -25.33 -5.63 -4.01
CA VAL A 202 -24.16 -4.75 -4.03
C VAL A 202 -24.13 -3.86 -2.79
N ASN A 203 -25.26 -3.26 -2.42
CA ASN A 203 -25.34 -2.41 -1.24
C ASN A 203 -25.03 -3.21 0.04
N ASP A 204 -25.54 -4.44 0.15
CA ASP A 204 -25.22 -5.35 1.27
C ASP A 204 -23.74 -5.72 1.31
N LEU A 205 -23.14 -6.07 0.18
CA LEU A 205 -21.71 -6.40 0.09
C LEU A 205 -20.81 -5.21 0.47
N ILE A 206 -21.22 -3.98 0.19
CA ILE A 206 -20.45 -2.77 0.53
C ILE A 206 -20.46 -2.48 2.04
N GLN A 207 -21.47 -2.93 2.79
CA GLN A 207 -21.53 -2.74 4.25
C GLN A 207 -20.29 -3.33 4.95
N TYR A 208 -19.70 -4.39 4.38
CA TYR A 208 -18.44 -4.98 4.85
C TYR A 208 -17.22 -4.04 4.79
N ARG A 209 -17.34 -2.83 4.21
CA ARG A 209 -16.32 -1.76 4.30
C ARG A 209 -15.99 -1.35 5.74
N ARG A 210 -16.94 -1.52 6.68
CA ARG A 210 -16.74 -1.22 8.11
C ARG A 210 -16.56 -2.48 8.96
N TYR A 211 -16.29 -3.62 8.33
CA TYR A 211 -16.11 -4.87 9.03
C TYR A 211 -14.93 -4.79 10.02
N ARG A 212 -15.20 -4.99 11.31
CA ARG A 212 -14.22 -4.76 12.38
C ARG A 212 -13.23 -5.92 12.55
N ARG A 213 -13.63 -7.14 12.18
CA ARG A 213 -12.87 -8.35 12.49
C ARG A 213 -11.56 -8.40 11.68
N ASP A 214 -11.63 -8.12 10.37
CA ASP A 214 -10.47 -8.27 9.48
C ASP A 214 -10.33 -7.19 8.41
N LYS A 215 -9.07 -6.74 8.22
CA LYS A 215 -8.71 -5.73 7.23
C LYS A 215 -8.81 -6.24 5.79
N SER A 216 -8.57 -7.53 5.55
CA SER A 216 -8.64 -8.15 4.22
C SER A 216 -10.02 -7.97 3.58
N VAL A 217 -11.07 -8.26 4.34
CA VAL A 217 -12.48 -8.09 3.94
C VAL A 217 -12.81 -6.62 3.69
N VAL A 218 -12.37 -5.73 4.58
CA VAL A 218 -12.54 -4.27 4.42
C VAL A 218 -11.89 -3.76 3.14
N MET A 219 -10.69 -4.25 2.80
CA MET A 219 -9.99 -3.85 1.58
C MET A 219 -10.68 -4.39 0.32
N ALA A 220 -11.17 -5.63 0.35
CA ALA A 220 -11.94 -6.22 -0.74
C ALA A 220 -13.24 -5.43 -1.00
N ALA A 221 -14.03 -5.16 0.05
CA ALA A 221 -15.27 -4.39 -0.03
C ALA A 221 -15.03 -2.94 -0.53
N ARG A 222 -13.95 -2.29 -0.09
CA ARG A 222 -13.55 -0.97 -0.61
C ARG A 222 -13.14 -1.02 -2.08
N GLY A 223 -12.48 -2.10 -2.50
CA GLY A 223 -12.13 -2.33 -3.90
C GLY A 223 -13.36 -2.42 -4.79
N LEU A 224 -14.38 -3.19 -4.36
CA LEU A 224 -15.67 -3.28 -5.06
C LEU A 224 -16.36 -1.91 -5.11
N LEU A 225 -16.45 -1.20 -3.99
CA LEU A 225 -17.06 0.13 -3.92
C LEU A 225 -16.40 1.14 -4.87
N ASN A 226 -15.07 1.18 -4.91
CA ASN A 226 -14.36 2.11 -5.79
C ASN A 226 -14.61 1.80 -7.27
N PHE A 227 -14.65 0.52 -7.64
CA PHE A 227 -14.97 0.14 -9.02
C PHE A 227 -16.38 0.56 -9.43
N ILE A 228 -17.37 0.39 -8.55
CA ILE A 228 -18.76 0.75 -8.85
C ILE A 228 -18.93 2.27 -8.94
N ARG A 229 -18.17 3.05 -8.15
CA ARG A 229 -18.13 4.52 -8.28
C ARG A 229 -17.66 4.98 -9.66
N GLU A 230 -16.75 4.24 -10.27
CA GLU A 230 -16.20 4.54 -11.59
C GLU A 230 -17.12 4.11 -12.73
N THR A 231 -17.80 2.97 -12.58
CA THR A 231 -18.61 2.36 -13.66
C THR A 231 -20.09 2.73 -13.63
N ASN A 232 -20.72 2.65 -12.47
CA ASN A 232 -22.14 2.97 -12.31
C ASN A 232 -22.45 3.47 -10.89
N PRO A 233 -22.20 4.76 -10.60
CA PRO A 233 -22.44 5.32 -9.27
C PRO A 233 -23.93 5.42 -8.92
N THR A 234 -24.84 5.29 -9.88
CA THR A 234 -26.29 5.44 -9.65
C THR A 234 -26.86 4.35 -8.74
N ILE A 235 -26.30 3.14 -8.83
CA ILE A 235 -26.68 1.96 -8.04
C ILE A 235 -26.39 2.14 -6.56
N LEU A 236 -25.32 2.89 -6.25
CA LEU A 236 -24.90 3.14 -4.89
C LEU A 236 -25.83 4.14 -4.20
N ALA A 237 -26.04 3.94 -2.90
CA ALA A 237 -26.68 4.93 -2.06
C ALA A 237 -25.92 6.27 -2.09
N ARG A 238 -26.63 7.41 -1.95
CA ARG A 238 -26.06 8.77 -2.03
C ARG A 238 -24.84 8.98 -1.13
N LYS A 239 -24.83 8.36 0.06
CA LYS A 239 -23.72 8.40 1.02
C LYS A 239 -22.42 7.78 0.49
N GLU A 240 -22.55 6.85 -0.45
CA GLU A 240 -21.46 6.00 -0.90
C GLU A 240 -20.93 6.39 -2.28
N ARG A 241 -21.62 7.23 -3.05
CA ARG A 241 -21.18 7.72 -4.37
C ARG A 241 -19.86 8.50 -4.32
N GLY A 242 -19.59 9.17 -3.20
CA GLY A 242 -18.42 10.04 -3.05
C GLY A 242 -18.66 11.45 -3.60
N LYS A 243 -17.72 12.36 -3.33
CA LYS A 243 -17.88 13.80 -3.62
C LYS A 243 -17.81 14.14 -5.11
N PHE A 244 -16.94 13.45 -5.84
CA PHE A 244 -16.74 13.62 -7.28
C PHE A 244 -17.14 12.31 -7.95
N HIS A 245 -18.41 12.20 -8.35
CA HIS A 245 -18.90 11.06 -9.12
C HIS A 245 -19.55 11.56 -10.40
N ASN A 246 -19.37 10.81 -11.48
CA ASN A 246 -19.96 11.14 -12.78
C ASN A 246 -21.38 10.59 -12.80
N GLU A 247 -22.39 11.44 -12.61
CA GLU A 247 -23.79 11.02 -12.58
C GLU A 247 -24.28 10.42 -13.91
N SER A 248 -23.62 10.79 -15.01
CA SER A 248 -23.87 10.25 -16.36
C SER A 248 -23.16 8.93 -16.67
N ALA A 249 -22.30 8.42 -15.79
CA ALA A 249 -21.59 7.17 -16.03
C ALA A 249 -22.55 5.97 -15.88
N LYS A 250 -22.92 5.36 -17.01
CA LYS A 250 -23.69 4.12 -17.08
C LYS A 250 -22.89 3.05 -17.82
N PRO A 251 -23.02 1.77 -17.45
CA PRO A 251 -22.36 0.69 -18.16
C PRO A 251 -22.94 0.56 -19.57
N LEU A 252 -22.13 0.06 -20.50
CA LEU A 252 -22.57 -0.19 -21.87
C LEU A 252 -23.64 -1.29 -21.88
N GLU A 253 -24.65 -1.10 -22.72
CA GLU A 253 -25.68 -2.11 -22.94
C GLU A 253 -25.11 -3.34 -23.66
N TYR A 254 -25.81 -4.47 -23.57
CA TYR A 254 -25.39 -5.70 -24.20
C TYR A 254 -25.26 -5.53 -25.72
N GLY A 255 -24.08 -5.85 -26.26
CA GLY A 255 -23.77 -5.69 -27.68
C GLY A 255 -23.42 -4.25 -28.11
N GLN A 256 -23.47 -3.28 -27.20
CA GLN A 256 -22.98 -1.93 -27.47
C GLN A 256 -21.45 -1.92 -27.41
N ALA A 257 -20.79 -1.53 -28.51
CA ALA A 257 -19.35 -1.36 -28.56
C ALA A 257 -18.98 0.11 -28.29
N LYS A 258 -17.95 0.35 -27.46
CA LYS A 258 -17.37 1.69 -27.31
C LYS A 258 -16.56 2.01 -28.57
N VAL A 259 -17.19 2.72 -29.52
CA VAL A 259 -16.50 3.25 -30.70
C VAL A 259 -15.79 4.54 -30.29
N PHE A 260 -14.48 4.59 -30.52
CA PHE A 260 -13.68 5.78 -30.26
C PHE A 260 -13.56 6.58 -31.57
N ASP A 261 -14.28 7.69 -31.67
CA ASP A 261 -14.19 8.61 -32.83
C ASP A 261 -12.95 9.52 -32.78
N GLY A 262 -12.16 9.47 -31.70
CA GLY A 262 -10.98 10.31 -31.52
C GLY A 262 -10.03 9.80 -30.44
N VAL A 263 -8.96 10.57 -30.17
CA VAL A 263 -8.04 10.28 -29.08
C VAL A 263 -8.75 10.55 -27.75
N GLU A 264 -8.87 9.53 -26.90
CA GLU A 264 -9.49 9.65 -25.57
C GLU A 264 -8.80 10.78 -24.78
N GLY A 265 -9.60 11.78 -24.37
CA GLY A 265 -9.10 12.97 -23.68
C GLY A 265 -8.80 14.19 -24.56
N ALA A 266 -9.03 14.14 -25.88
CA ALA A 266 -8.98 15.32 -26.75
C ALA A 266 -10.01 16.39 -26.35
N GLU A 267 -11.17 15.97 -25.85
CA GLU A 267 -12.21 16.86 -25.31
C GLU A 267 -11.72 17.69 -24.13
N LEU A 268 -10.85 17.11 -23.27
CA LEU A 268 -10.28 17.83 -22.12
C LEU A 268 -9.30 18.91 -22.55
N LEU A 269 -8.61 18.72 -23.68
CA LEU A 269 -7.75 19.76 -24.28
C LEU A 269 -8.60 20.90 -24.83
N ALA A 270 -9.71 20.60 -25.53
CA ALA A 270 -10.63 21.63 -26.01
C ALA A 270 -11.24 22.44 -24.84
N VAL A 271 -11.62 21.77 -23.75
CA VAL A 271 -12.10 22.44 -22.52
C VAL A 271 -10.99 23.27 -21.86
N TYR A 272 -9.75 22.78 -21.84
CA TYR A 272 -8.61 23.53 -21.30
C TYR A 272 -8.22 24.74 -22.15
N GLU A 273 -8.26 24.62 -23.48
CA GLU A 273 -8.03 25.72 -24.41
C GLU A 273 -9.14 26.76 -24.30
N ALA A 274 -10.40 26.35 -24.24
CA ALA A 274 -11.52 27.24 -24.01
C ALA A 274 -11.48 27.92 -22.63
N ALA A 275 -10.99 27.23 -21.58
CA ALA A 275 -10.79 27.83 -20.26
C ALA A 275 -9.64 28.85 -20.28
N LYS A 276 -8.54 28.56 -20.97
CA LYS A 276 -7.44 29.51 -21.16
C LYS A 276 -7.86 30.75 -21.95
N GLU A 277 -8.63 30.56 -23.01
CA GLU A 277 -9.13 31.65 -23.83
C GLU A 277 -10.07 32.56 -23.03
N LYS A 278 -10.83 32.00 -22.07
CA LYS A 278 -11.61 32.79 -21.10
C LYS A 278 -10.74 33.51 -20.07
N ASP A 279 -9.70 32.87 -19.54
CA ASP A 279 -8.75 33.48 -18.60
C ASP A 279 -7.94 34.63 -19.25
N ASP A 280 -7.63 34.53 -20.56
CA ASP A 280 -6.90 35.56 -21.31
C ASP A 280 -7.77 36.76 -21.71
N ILE A 281 -9.11 36.62 -21.74
CA ILE A 281 -10.08 37.71 -22.00
C ILE A 281 -10.37 38.52 -20.72
N GLU A 282 -10.18 37.94 -19.53
CA GLU A 282 -10.56 38.56 -18.24
C GLU A 282 -9.53 39.55 -17.66
N VAL A 283 -8.33 39.68 -18.25
CA VAL A 283 -7.30 40.65 -17.79
C VAL A 283 -7.47 42.04 -18.43
N GLY A 284 -8.50 42.22 -19.26
CA GLY A 284 -8.61 43.35 -20.17
C GLY A 284 -9.86 44.22 -20.06
N SER A 285 -10.75 44.10 -19.07
CA SER A 285 -11.92 45.00 -19.00
C SER A 285 -12.61 45.03 -17.63
N LEU A 286 -12.57 46.22 -17.01
CA LEU A 286 -13.61 46.82 -16.16
C LEU A 286 -13.74 46.38 -14.69
N GLU A 287 -13.25 47.29 -13.84
CA GLU A 287 -13.89 47.67 -12.58
C GLU A 287 -15.40 47.92 -12.79
N LYS A 288 -16.26 47.22 -12.04
CA LYS A 288 -17.46 47.78 -11.37
C LYS A 288 -18.13 46.78 -10.42
N GLU A 289 -18.81 47.37 -9.46
CA GLU A 289 -19.33 46.85 -8.20
C GLU A 289 -20.47 45.80 -8.32
N ASN A 290 -20.36 44.75 -7.50
CA ASN A 290 -21.34 44.18 -6.55
C ASN A 290 -22.86 44.19 -6.88
N GLU A 291 -23.49 42.99 -6.92
CA GLU A 291 -24.43 42.47 -5.89
C GLU A 291 -25.23 41.21 -6.34
N GLY A 292 -25.31 40.22 -5.44
CA GLY A 292 -26.35 39.17 -5.29
C GLY A 292 -26.26 37.95 -6.23
N ASP A 293 -26.45 36.69 -5.84
CA ASP A 293 -26.62 35.98 -4.56
C ASP A 293 -26.37 34.50 -4.89
N GLU A 294 -25.65 33.76 -4.05
CA GLU A 294 -25.61 32.28 -4.08
C GLU A 294 -25.88 31.72 -2.68
N GLU A 295 -27.06 31.10 -2.53
CA GLU A 295 -27.37 29.98 -1.63
C GLU A 295 -26.53 28.75 -2.10
N GLU A 296 -26.01 27.78 -1.33
CA GLU A 296 -26.63 26.98 -0.26
C GLU A 296 -25.61 25.99 0.39
N GLN A 297 -25.82 25.67 1.69
CA GLN A 297 -25.40 24.48 2.51
C GLN A 297 -23.89 24.20 2.77
N GLY A 298 -23.36 24.08 4.01
CA GLY A 298 -23.77 23.33 5.23
C GLY A 298 -22.85 22.09 5.37
N ASP A 299 -22.14 21.72 6.44
CA ASP A 299 -22.04 22.11 7.85
C ASP A 299 -20.61 21.79 8.34
N LEU A 300 -19.96 22.77 8.97
CA LEU A 300 -18.85 22.57 9.90
C LEU A 300 -19.16 23.52 11.06
N GLU A 301 -19.45 22.96 12.24
CA GLU A 301 -19.91 23.66 13.46
C GLU A 301 -19.35 25.09 13.56
N ARG A 302 -20.18 26.03 13.10
CA ARG A 302 -19.87 27.44 13.03
C ARG A 302 -20.26 28.00 14.38
N VAL A 303 -19.28 28.24 15.24
CA VAL A 303 -19.48 29.08 16.43
C VAL A 303 -19.96 30.44 15.91
N ASP A 304 -21.20 30.80 16.24
CA ASP A 304 -21.93 31.95 15.72
C ASP A 304 -21.08 33.22 15.71
N LYS A 305 -20.68 33.62 14.50
CA LYS A 305 -20.04 34.93 14.24
C LYS A 305 -21.13 35.98 13.99
N VAL A 306 -22.01 36.19 14.96
CA VAL A 306 -22.82 37.42 15.06
C VAL A 306 -22.88 37.84 16.52
N ARG A 307 -21.73 37.91 17.20
CA ARG A 307 -21.61 38.75 18.40
C ARG A 307 -21.06 40.09 17.96
N ILE A 308 -21.93 41.10 17.88
CA ILE A 308 -21.53 42.49 17.70
C ILE A 308 -20.60 42.81 18.89
N LEU A 309 -19.34 43.12 18.61
CA LEU A 309 -18.34 43.39 19.66
C LEU A 309 -18.81 44.59 20.49
N THR A 310 -18.93 44.40 21.79
CA THR A 310 -19.16 45.50 22.73
C THR A 310 -17.85 46.22 23.03
N ASP A 311 -17.92 47.42 23.60
CA ASP A 311 -16.73 48.20 23.98
C ASP A 311 -15.78 47.46 24.92
N GLU A 312 -16.27 46.47 25.68
CA GLU A 312 -15.44 45.62 26.53
C GLU A 312 -14.56 44.65 25.75
N ASP A 313 -15.04 44.13 24.61
CA ASP A 313 -14.26 43.24 23.76
C ASP A 313 -13.19 44.01 22.99
N PHE A 314 -13.46 45.26 22.60
CA PHE A 314 -12.43 46.16 22.06
C PHE A 314 -11.36 46.51 23.11
N ARG A 315 -11.72 46.66 24.39
CA ARG A 315 -10.74 46.83 25.49
C ARG A 315 -9.88 45.58 25.69
N ARG A 316 -10.45 44.38 25.57
CA ARG A 316 -9.70 43.10 25.63
C ARG A 316 -8.75 42.94 24.45
N ILE A 317 -9.17 43.30 23.24
CA ILE A 317 -8.33 43.26 22.03
C ILE A 317 -7.15 44.25 22.16
N ARG A 318 -7.36 45.45 22.71
CA ARG A 318 -6.27 46.40 22.98
C ARG A 318 -5.25 45.84 23.98
N LYS A 319 -5.70 45.25 25.09
CA LYS A 319 -4.80 44.61 26.07
C LYS A 319 -3.99 43.45 25.48
N ILE A 320 -4.58 42.68 24.55
CA ILE A 320 -3.88 41.59 23.86
C ILE A 320 -2.84 42.13 22.88
N LYS A 321 -3.16 43.18 22.11
CA LYS A 321 -2.19 43.85 21.22
C LYS A 321 -1.02 44.45 21.99
N GLU A 322 -1.29 45.13 23.10
CA GLU A 322 -0.26 45.73 23.95
C GLU A 322 0.65 44.65 24.57
N ARG A 323 0.08 43.48 24.92
CA ARG A 323 0.87 42.33 25.38
C ARG A 323 1.76 41.75 24.28
N GLN A 324 1.26 41.65 23.04
CA GLN A 324 2.05 41.17 21.90
C GLN A 324 3.18 42.13 21.51
N GLU A 325 2.95 43.44 21.62
CA GLU A 325 3.99 44.45 21.40
C GLU A 325 5.07 44.41 22.49
N ARG A 326 4.68 44.31 23.76
CA ARG A 326 5.63 44.09 24.87
C ARG A 326 6.41 42.78 24.73
N GLU A 327 5.78 41.72 24.20
CA GLU A 327 6.43 40.43 23.92
C GLU A 327 7.44 40.52 22.76
N LYS A 328 7.19 41.36 21.75
CA LYS A 328 8.13 41.63 20.65
C LYS A 328 9.35 42.44 21.12
N LEU A 329 9.15 43.35 22.07
CA LEU A 329 10.22 44.21 22.61
C LEU A 329 11.18 43.48 23.56
N ASN A 330 10.82 42.32 24.14
CA ASN A 330 11.69 41.59 25.08
C ASN A 330 11.64 40.05 24.94
N PRO A 331 12.37 39.46 23.96
CA PRO A 331 12.39 38.01 23.75
C PRO A 331 13.05 37.20 24.89
N ARG A 332 13.76 37.86 25.82
CA ARG A 332 14.43 37.23 26.98
C ARG A 332 13.50 37.01 28.19
N ALA A 333 12.32 37.62 28.25
CA ALA A 333 11.36 37.42 29.34
C ALA A 333 10.67 36.04 29.31
N ARG A 334 10.71 35.36 28.17
CA ARG A 334 10.12 34.02 27.96
C ARG A 334 10.78 32.90 28.79
N ARG A 335 11.97 33.13 29.37
CA ARG A 335 12.71 32.11 30.14
C ARG A 335 12.46 32.14 31.66
N LYS A 336 11.68 33.09 32.19
CA LYS A 336 11.45 33.23 33.65
C LYS A 336 9.99 33.12 34.09
N ARG A 337 9.17 32.32 33.41
CA ARG A 337 7.82 31.99 33.89
C ARG A 337 7.54 30.49 33.76
N LYS A 338 7.95 29.73 34.78
CA LYS A 338 7.25 28.50 35.20
C LYS A 338 6.16 28.91 36.19
N PRO A 339 5.02 28.18 36.29
CA PRO A 339 4.01 28.48 37.29
C PRO A 339 4.54 28.16 38.68
N THR A 340 4.28 29.07 39.61
CA THR A 340 4.53 28.97 41.05
C THR A 340 3.55 27.98 41.67
N THR A 341 4.03 26.78 42.00
CA THR A 341 3.47 26.00 43.11
C THR A 341 3.98 26.63 44.40
N SER A 342 3.04 27.02 45.25
CA SER A 342 3.22 27.56 46.59
C SER A 342 4.23 26.76 47.42
N GLU A 343 5.01 27.50 48.19
CA GLU A 343 6.09 27.09 49.09
C GLU A 343 5.71 25.90 49.97
N ILE A 344 6.37 24.75 49.74
CA ILE A 344 6.45 23.67 50.71
C ILE A 344 7.89 23.69 51.21
N THR A 345 8.05 24.02 52.49
CA THR A 345 9.35 24.11 53.15
C THR A 345 10.06 22.75 53.15
N GLU A 346 11.37 22.76 52.92
CA GLU A 346 12.22 21.57 52.73
C GLU A 346 12.15 20.57 53.90
N ASN A 347 11.71 21.02 55.08
CA ASN A 347 11.53 20.21 56.28
C ASN A 347 10.31 19.26 56.20
N ALA A 348 9.31 19.54 55.36
CA ALA A 348 8.13 18.69 55.19
C ALA A 348 8.40 17.46 54.28
N LEU A 349 9.32 17.59 53.33
CA LEU A 349 9.71 16.51 52.40
C LEU A 349 10.62 15.49 53.09
N VAL A 350 11.51 15.94 53.98
CA VAL A 350 12.39 15.07 54.77
C VAL A 350 11.58 14.22 55.77
N LYS A 351 10.48 14.76 56.31
CA LYS A 351 9.61 14.01 57.24
C LYS A 351 8.79 12.91 56.54
N LYS A 352 8.33 13.15 55.31
CA LYS A 352 7.65 12.14 54.48
C LYS A 352 8.59 11.04 53.96
N LEU A 353 9.85 11.37 53.65
CA LEU A 353 10.85 10.40 53.22
C LEU A 353 11.31 9.46 54.35
N LYS A 354 11.33 9.93 55.60
CA LYS A 354 11.63 9.07 56.76
C LYS A 354 10.48 8.11 57.09
N GLN A 355 9.23 8.59 57.01
CA GLN A 355 8.03 7.76 57.24
C GLN A 355 7.83 6.65 56.19
N ALA A 356 8.32 6.85 54.96
CA ALA A 356 8.23 5.85 53.88
C ALA A 356 9.30 4.75 53.98
N ASN A 357 10.42 5.01 54.67
CA ASN A 357 11.52 4.05 54.84
C ASN A 357 11.35 3.13 56.05
N GLU A 358 10.27 3.28 56.83
CA GLU A 358 10.06 2.60 58.11
C GLU A 358 9.02 1.46 58.03
N ILE A 359 8.44 1.18 56.85
CA ILE A 359 7.36 0.19 56.67
C ILE A 359 7.80 -1.10 55.95
N ASN A 360 8.97 -1.17 55.31
CA ASN A 360 9.39 -2.39 54.61
C ASN A 360 10.71 -2.94 55.18
N ASN A 361 10.59 -3.66 56.30
CA ASN A 361 11.58 -4.63 56.76
C ASN A 361 10.82 -5.88 57.22
N GLU A 362 10.63 -6.85 56.32
CA GLU A 362 10.49 -8.26 56.66
C GLU A 362 11.18 -9.12 55.59
N PRO A 363 11.78 -10.27 55.97
CA PRO A 363 12.83 -10.94 55.22
C PRO A 363 12.33 -11.99 54.22
N LEU A 364 13.24 -12.30 53.30
CA LEU A 364 13.17 -13.29 52.23
C LEU A 364 12.94 -14.73 52.74
N GLU A 365 12.04 -15.45 52.07
CA GLU A 365 12.01 -16.92 52.02
C GLU A 365 12.15 -17.35 50.55
N ASP A 366 13.03 -18.34 50.34
CA ASP A 366 13.47 -18.88 49.06
C ASP A 366 12.42 -19.83 48.45
N GLU A 367 11.91 -19.57 47.25
CA GLU A 367 11.26 -20.60 46.42
C GLU A 367 11.60 -20.41 44.91
N GLU A 368 12.29 -21.43 44.40
CA GLU A 368 12.49 -21.96 43.05
C GLU A 368 11.98 -21.14 41.83
N GLU A 369 12.92 -20.62 41.02
CA GLU A 369 12.64 -20.05 39.69
C GLU A 369 12.42 -21.17 38.64
N GLU A 370 11.17 -21.45 38.28
CA GLU A 370 10.81 -22.04 36.98
C GLU A 370 10.79 -20.93 35.90
N GLU A 371 11.46 -21.17 34.77
CA GLU A 371 11.53 -20.25 33.64
C GLU A 371 10.19 -20.18 32.87
N GLU A 372 9.34 -19.20 33.17
CA GLU A 372 8.26 -18.77 32.28
C GLU A 372 8.69 -17.53 31.48
N GLU A 373 8.85 -17.68 30.17
CA GLU A 373 9.04 -16.57 29.22
C GLU A 373 7.72 -15.81 29.04
N GLU A 374 7.43 -14.83 29.89
CA GLU A 374 6.39 -13.82 29.63
C GLU A 374 6.94 -12.69 28.74
N GLU A 375 6.41 -12.60 27.51
CA GLU A 375 6.58 -11.47 26.60
C GLU A 375 5.88 -10.22 27.18
N GLU A 376 6.65 -9.30 27.76
CA GLU A 376 6.12 -7.98 28.11
C GLU A 376 5.89 -7.11 26.85
N ASP A 377 4.60 -6.97 26.53
CA ASP A 377 4.00 -5.96 25.65
C ASP A 377 4.34 -4.54 26.13
N SER A 378 5.45 -3.99 25.64
CA SER A 378 5.68 -2.55 25.71
C SER A 378 4.82 -1.83 24.66
N VAL A 379 3.70 -1.26 25.13
CA VAL A 379 2.83 -0.33 24.40
C VAL A 379 3.60 0.96 24.09
N GLY A 380 4.42 0.88 23.04
CA GLY A 380 5.04 2.03 22.40
C GLY A 380 4.08 2.62 21.38
N VAL A 381 3.71 3.89 21.58
CA VAL A 381 2.91 4.73 20.68
C VAL A 381 3.34 4.57 19.22
N ILE A 382 2.62 3.72 18.46
CA ILE A 382 2.77 3.53 17.02
C ILE A 382 2.08 4.72 16.33
N SER A 383 2.84 5.78 16.06
CA SER A 383 2.37 6.95 15.29
C SER A 383 3.10 7.13 13.96
N ASP A 384 3.72 6.08 13.42
CA ASP A 384 4.35 6.10 12.09
C ASP A 384 4.20 4.74 11.37
N LEU A 385 2.98 4.21 11.26
CA LEU A 385 2.69 3.21 10.22
C LEU A 385 2.39 3.95 8.94
N GLU A 386 3.46 4.16 8.16
CA GLU A 386 3.39 4.55 6.77
C GLU A 386 2.35 3.68 6.05
N ASP A 387 1.37 4.35 5.44
CA ASP A 387 0.44 3.79 4.46
C ASP A 387 1.24 3.31 3.25
N ASP A 388 1.74 2.07 3.33
CA ASP A 388 2.28 1.33 2.18
C ASP A 388 1.10 0.69 1.43
N SER A 389 0.17 1.54 1.00
CA SER A 389 -0.71 1.26 -0.14
C SER A 389 0.14 1.35 -1.42
N SER A 390 1.17 0.50 -1.50
CA SER A 390 1.75 0.12 -2.78
C SER A 390 0.84 -0.98 -3.34
N GLY A 391 -0.32 -0.56 -3.83
CA GLY A 391 -1.02 -1.33 -4.86
C GLY A 391 -0.04 -1.47 -6.02
N GLU A 392 0.68 -2.58 -6.03
CA GLU A 392 1.27 -3.11 -7.25
C GLU A 392 0.08 -3.41 -8.14
N ASP A 393 -0.25 -2.49 -9.04
CA ASP A 393 -0.97 -2.84 -10.25
C ASP A 393 -0.02 -3.78 -11.02
N LYS A 394 -0.05 -5.07 -10.63
CA LYS A 394 0.63 -6.13 -11.36
C LYS A 394 -0.03 -6.09 -12.71
N GLY A 395 0.63 -5.43 -13.66
CA GLY A 395 0.15 -5.29 -15.03
C GLY A 395 -0.41 -6.64 -15.47
N ARG A 396 -1.73 -6.65 -15.72
CA ARG A 396 -2.44 -7.82 -16.20
C ARG A 396 -1.59 -8.41 -17.31
N SER A 397 -1.22 -9.69 -17.18
CA SER A 397 -0.61 -10.38 -18.31
C SER A 397 -1.55 -10.20 -19.50
N ASN A 398 -0.99 -9.83 -20.65
CA ASN A 398 -1.75 -9.64 -21.89
C ASN A 398 -2.52 -10.91 -22.33
N ASP A 399 -2.33 -12.03 -21.63
CA ASP A 399 -2.96 -13.33 -21.86
C ASP A 399 -4.37 -13.46 -21.23
N GLY A 400 -4.88 -12.44 -20.53
CA GLY A 400 -6.22 -12.47 -19.91
C GLY A 400 -6.38 -13.47 -18.75
N ALA A 401 -5.30 -14.14 -18.35
CA ALA A 401 -5.27 -15.13 -17.28
C ALA A 401 -5.33 -14.49 -15.89
N VAL A 402 -6.30 -14.94 -15.09
CA VAL A 402 -6.46 -14.54 -13.70
C VAL A 402 -5.71 -15.55 -12.83
N ASN A 403 -4.73 -15.10 -12.05
CA ASN A 403 -4.06 -16.01 -11.12
C ASN A 403 -4.95 -16.22 -9.88
N PRO A 404 -5.13 -17.48 -9.42
CA PRO A 404 -5.95 -17.78 -8.24
C PRO A 404 -5.49 -17.03 -6.98
N HIS A 405 -4.18 -16.82 -6.81
CA HIS A 405 -3.61 -16.12 -5.66
C HIS A 405 -3.91 -14.62 -5.64
N ASP A 406 -4.24 -14.00 -6.78
CA ASP A 406 -4.59 -12.58 -6.79
C ASP A 406 -6.01 -12.34 -6.24
N LEU A 407 -6.84 -13.40 -6.12
CA LEU A 407 -8.15 -13.35 -5.46
C LEU A 407 -8.06 -13.50 -3.94
N GLU A 408 -6.98 -14.11 -3.45
CA GLU A 408 -6.76 -14.30 -2.01
C GLU A 408 -6.55 -12.94 -1.33
N GLY A 409 -7.12 -12.80 -0.13
CA GLY A 409 -6.99 -11.58 0.66
C GLY A 409 -5.55 -11.31 1.11
N HIS A 410 -5.34 -10.24 1.86
CA HIS A 410 -4.04 -9.95 2.45
C HIS A 410 -3.64 -11.05 3.46
N VAL A 411 -2.84 -12.02 3.02
CA VAL A 411 -2.22 -13.02 3.88
C VAL A 411 -0.88 -12.49 4.38
N LYS A 412 -0.63 -12.59 5.68
CA LYS A 412 0.69 -12.28 6.26
C LYS A 412 1.71 -13.18 5.58
N GLN A 413 2.67 -12.59 4.85
CA GLN A 413 3.68 -13.36 4.12
C GLN A 413 4.32 -14.38 5.07
N GLN A 414 4.17 -15.66 4.74
CA GLN A 414 4.77 -16.74 5.52
C GLN A 414 6.29 -16.51 5.56
N ARG A 415 6.90 -16.79 6.71
CA ARG A 415 8.35 -16.67 6.88
C ARG A 415 9.00 -17.58 5.84
N ARG A 416 9.59 -16.99 4.78
CA ARG A 416 10.32 -17.75 3.74
C ARG A 416 11.26 -18.76 4.39
N GLU A 417 11.26 -20.00 3.91
CA GLU A 417 12.21 -21.01 4.36
C GLU A 417 13.66 -20.55 4.10
N LEU A 418 14.61 -21.11 4.85
CA LEU A 418 16.03 -20.76 4.70
C LEU A 418 16.49 -20.93 3.24
N ALA A 419 15.99 -21.94 2.53
CA ALA A 419 16.29 -22.21 1.13
C ALA A 419 15.86 -21.05 0.21
N ASP A 420 14.63 -20.55 0.34
CA ASP A 420 14.13 -19.45 -0.48
C ASP A 420 14.77 -18.10 -0.12
N ARG A 421 15.11 -17.90 1.16
CA ARG A 421 15.94 -16.76 1.57
C ARG A 421 17.30 -16.83 0.92
N LEU A 422 17.97 -17.98 0.97
CA LEU A 422 19.26 -18.20 0.32
C LEU A 422 19.16 -18.00 -1.20
N ARG A 423 18.13 -18.50 -1.87
CA ARG A 423 17.87 -18.26 -3.30
C ARG A 423 17.72 -16.78 -3.62
N SER A 424 16.95 -16.03 -2.84
CA SER A 424 16.82 -14.57 -3.02
C SER A 424 18.15 -13.83 -2.78
N VAL A 425 18.97 -14.32 -1.84
CA VAL A 425 20.31 -13.79 -1.58
C VAL A 425 21.27 -14.13 -2.71
N TYR A 426 21.21 -15.34 -3.27
CA TYR A 426 22.02 -15.75 -4.41
C TYR A 426 21.62 -14.99 -5.68
N ALA A 427 20.32 -14.86 -5.97
CA ALA A 427 19.80 -14.04 -7.07
C ALA A 427 20.20 -12.55 -6.90
N GLY A 428 20.18 -12.02 -5.67
CA GLY A 428 20.69 -10.68 -5.38
C GLY A 428 22.22 -10.54 -5.47
N ARG A 429 22.96 -11.66 -5.41
CA ARG A 429 24.42 -11.70 -5.57
C ARG A 429 24.82 -11.94 -7.02
N GLU A 430 23.99 -12.59 -7.83
CA GLU A 430 24.15 -12.71 -9.27
C GLU A 430 24.13 -11.31 -9.90
N GLY A 431 25.29 -10.85 -10.37
CA GLY A 431 25.50 -9.50 -10.88
C GLY A 431 26.19 -8.52 -9.92
N SER A 432 26.24 -8.82 -8.62
CA SER A 432 26.99 -8.01 -7.64
C SER A 432 28.51 -8.06 -7.90
N HIS A 433 29.02 -9.21 -8.34
CA HIS A 433 30.44 -9.37 -8.74
C HIS A 433 30.82 -8.47 -9.93
N LYS A 434 29.86 -8.17 -10.83
CA LYS A 434 30.06 -7.27 -11.98
C LYS A 434 30.05 -5.78 -11.57
N LEU A 435 29.29 -5.42 -10.53
CA LEU A 435 29.34 -4.07 -9.93
C LEU A 435 30.56 -3.85 -9.03
N ALA A 436 31.05 -4.89 -8.37
CA ALA A 436 32.22 -4.81 -7.49
C ALA A 436 33.50 -4.44 -8.27
N ASN A 437 33.72 -5.04 -9.44
CA ASN A 437 34.89 -4.76 -10.28
C ASN A 437 34.89 -3.34 -10.90
N LYS A 438 33.74 -2.64 -10.93
CA LYS A 438 33.63 -1.25 -11.40
C LYS A 438 33.94 -0.21 -10.32
N ARG A 439 34.05 -0.62 -9.04
CA ARG A 439 34.42 0.28 -7.94
C ARG A 439 35.91 0.16 -7.69
N LEU A 440 36.70 0.97 -8.39
CA LEU A 440 38.10 1.25 -8.02
C LEU A 440 38.13 1.61 -6.53
N GLY A 441 38.88 0.83 -5.74
CA GLY A 441 38.80 0.78 -4.29
C GLY A 441 39.04 2.13 -3.62
N GLY A 442 38.05 2.62 -2.88
CA GLY A 442 38.27 3.68 -1.90
C GLY A 442 38.79 3.07 -0.60
N THR A 443 39.65 3.80 0.11
CA THR A 443 40.07 3.45 1.48
C THR A 443 38.86 3.24 2.39
N ASN A 444 38.99 2.33 3.35
CA ASN A 444 37.89 1.98 4.27
C ASN A 444 37.50 3.23 5.06
N ASN A 445 36.22 3.36 5.44
CA ASN A 445 35.74 4.48 6.26
C ASN A 445 36.55 4.64 7.56
N LEU A 446 37.15 3.55 8.07
CA LEU A 446 38.08 3.59 9.20
C LEU A 446 39.39 4.33 8.88
N GLU A 447 40.00 4.09 7.73
CA GLU A 447 41.21 4.80 7.28
C GLU A 447 40.90 6.27 6.99
N LYS A 448 39.76 6.53 6.35
CA LYS A 448 39.26 7.89 6.12
C LYS A 448 38.98 8.66 7.41
N THR A 449 38.70 7.98 8.52
CA THR A 449 38.57 8.65 9.83
C THR A 449 39.91 8.93 10.51
N LYS A 450 40.96 8.13 10.24
CA LYS A 450 42.30 8.37 10.76
C LYS A 450 42.96 9.59 10.11
N ALA A 451 42.66 9.85 8.83
CA ALA A 451 43.17 11.00 8.09
C ALA A 451 42.45 12.34 8.40
N LYS A 452 41.47 12.36 9.32
CA LYS A 452 40.75 13.59 9.67
C LYS A 452 41.50 14.37 10.76
N ASN A 453 41.53 15.69 10.61
CA ASN A 453 42.16 16.58 11.58
C ASN A 453 41.50 16.44 12.98
N TYR A 454 42.32 16.44 14.03
CA TYR A 454 41.92 16.10 15.41
C TYR A 454 40.77 16.96 15.93
N LEU A 455 40.77 18.27 15.63
CA LEU A 455 39.72 19.21 16.02
C LEU A 455 38.34 18.81 15.46
N MET A 456 38.27 18.23 14.26
CA MET A 456 37.01 17.72 13.70
C MET A 456 36.59 16.40 14.34
N VAL A 457 37.55 15.56 14.74
CA VAL A 457 37.27 14.25 15.36
C VAL A 457 36.83 14.42 16.82
N ARG A 458 37.40 15.38 17.56
CA ARG A 458 37.07 15.68 18.96
C ARG A 458 35.58 15.97 19.18
N HIS A 459 34.97 16.73 18.27
CA HIS A 459 33.54 17.07 18.35
C HIS A 459 32.63 16.01 17.71
N SER A 460 33.17 14.91 17.17
CA SER A 460 32.37 13.81 16.64
C SER A 460 31.47 13.23 17.71
N LYS A 461 30.23 12.89 17.33
CA LYS A 461 29.23 12.29 18.22
C LYS A 461 29.80 11.06 18.94
N ARG A 462 30.55 10.21 18.21
CA ARG A 462 31.19 9.00 18.74
C ARG A 462 32.24 9.28 19.82
N VAL A 463 32.99 10.38 19.71
CA VAL A 463 34.02 10.74 20.70
C VAL A 463 33.36 11.36 21.93
N ARG A 464 32.38 12.24 21.73
CA ARG A 464 31.58 12.81 22.82
C ARG A 464 30.79 11.75 23.59
N GLU A 465 30.13 10.82 22.90
CA GLU A 465 29.39 9.72 23.53
C GLU A 465 30.30 8.84 24.38
N LYS A 466 31.57 8.66 24.00
CA LYS A 466 32.56 7.95 24.83
C LYS A 466 33.05 8.77 26.02
N GLN A 467 33.29 10.07 25.82
CA GLN A 467 33.77 10.96 26.88
C GLN A 467 32.70 11.19 27.97
N PHE A 468 31.43 11.25 27.59
CA PHE A 468 30.29 11.43 28.50
C PHE A 468 29.59 10.11 28.86
N ALA A 469 30.22 8.95 28.62
CA ALA A 469 29.64 7.66 28.97
C ALA A 469 29.63 7.46 30.49
N SER A 470 28.48 7.05 31.04
CA SER A 470 28.35 6.74 32.47
C SER A 470 29.14 5.48 32.85
N LEU A 471 29.50 5.33 34.14
CA LEU A 471 30.23 4.15 34.63
C LEU A 471 29.54 2.83 34.26
N ARG A 472 28.20 2.78 34.33
CA ARG A 472 27.40 1.61 33.91
C ARG A 472 27.58 1.31 32.41
N GLN A 473 27.61 2.33 31.55
CA GLN A 473 27.85 2.16 30.11
C GLN A 473 29.29 1.72 29.83
N GLN A 474 30.27 2.25 30.55
CA GLN A 474 31.67 1.84 30.42
C GLN A 474 31.85 0.36 30.82
N GLN A 475 31.26 -0.07 31.94
CA GLN A 475 31.26 -1.47 32.37
C GLN A 475 30.56 -2.39 31.36
N TYR A 476 29.40 -1.97 30.84
CA TYR A 476 28.68 -2.72 29.79
C TYR A 476 29.55 -2.91 28.54
N HIS A 477 30.19 -1.83 28.07
CA HIS A 477 31.07 -1.89 26.91
C HIS A 477 32.31 -2.77 27.14
N LEU A 478 32.90 -2.71 28.34
CA LEU A 478 34.02 -3.57 28.73
C LEU A 478 33.62 -5.05 28.73
N LYS A 479 32.52 -5.42 29.40
CA LYS A 479 31.99 -6.79 29.43
C LYS A 479 31.68 -7.30 28.02
N LYS A 480 31.06 -6.45 27.18
CA LYS A 480 30.78 -6.77 25.77
C LYS A 480 32.06 -6.97 24.96
N HIS A 481 33.10 -6.19 25.22
CA HIS A 481 34.39 -6.34 24.55
C HIS A 481 35.08 -7.65 24.93
N ILE A 482 35.11 -7.99 26.24
CA ILE A 482 35.65 -9.25 26.76
C ILE A 482 34.93 -10.45 26.12
N LYS A 483 33.59 -10.45 26.15
CA LYS A 483 32.77 -11.51 25.54
C LYS A 483 33.06 -11.69 24.04
N ASN A 484 33.32 -10.59 23.32
CA ASN A 484 33.68 -10.64 21.90
C ASN A 484 35.09 -11.20 21.67
N LEU A 485 36.06 -10.88 22.54
CA LEU A 485 37.41 -11.44 22.48
C LEU A 485 37.40 -12.94 22.76
N GLU A 486 36.62 -13.40 23.74
CA GLU A 486 36.44 -14.82 24.03
C GLU A 486 35.81 -15.58 22.86
N LYS A 487 34.76 -15.02 22.26
CA LYS A 487 34.14 -15.57 21.05
C LYS A 487 35.17 -15.71 19.93
N LYS A 488 35.95 -14.66 19.66
CA LYS A 488 37.01 -14.70 18.65
C LYS A 488 38.08 -15.75 18.96
N LYS A 489 38.51 -15.88 20.22
CA LYS A 489 39.47 -16.90 20.66
C LYS A 489 38.93 -18.31 20.39
N LYS A 490 37.66 -18.57 20.72
CA LYS A 490 36.97 -19.84 20.41
C LYS A 490 36.88 -20.09 18.90
N THR A 491 36.58 -19.07 18.09
CA THR A 491 36.56 -19.19 16.63
C THR A 491 37.93 -19.51 16.05
N VAL A 492 38.99 -18.83 16.48
CA VAL A 492 40.37 -19.08 16.04
C VAL A 492 40.84 -20.47 16.45
N GLN A 493 40.52 -20.92 17.66
CA GLN A 493 40.80 -22.29 18.11
C GLN A 493 40.05 -23.33 17.27
N ARG A 494 38.78 -23.09 16.91
CA ARG A 494 38.03 -23.95 15.99
C ARG A 494 38.66 -24.01 14.60
N ILE A 495 39.11 -22.89 14.07
CA ILE A 495 39.80 -22.84 12.76
C ILE A 495 41.09 -23.63 12.83
N ARG A 496 41.93 -23.41 13.85
CA ARG A 496 43.19 -24.17 14.06
C ARG A 496 42.97 -25.68 14.21
N ARG A 497 41.92 -26.10 14.93
CA ARG A 497 41.57 -27.52 15.04
C ARG A 497 41.16 -28.12 13.69
N ARG A 498 40.42 -27.37 12.87
CA ARG A 498 40.01 -27.81 11.52
C ARG A 498 41.19 -27.88 10.55
N THR A 499 42.12 -26.93 10.61
CA THR A 499 43.32 -26.94 9.77
C THR A 499 44.26 -28.08 10.14
N ASN A 500 44.45 -28.35 11.44
CA ASN A 500 45.29 -29.46 11.89
C ASN A 500 44.68 -30.83 11.55
N LYS A 501 43.35 -30.97 11.62
CA LYS A 501 42.63 -32.19 11.21
C LYS A 501 42.61 -32.39 9.68
N ALA A 502 42.89 -31.35 8.89
CA ALA A 502 43.03 -31.44 7.44
C ALA A 502 44.48 -31.67 6.98
N ALA A 503 45.44 -31.56 7.89
CA ALA A 503 46.88 -31.77 7.65
C ALA A 503 47.38 -33.13 8.15
N GLN A 504 46.57 -33.84 8.93
CA GLN A 504 46.64 -35.28 9.20
C GLN A 504 45.75 -35.99 8.19
#